data_AF-A0A2A4TBF6-F1
#
_entry.id   AF-A0A2A4TBF6-F1
#
_cell.length_a   1.000
_cell.length_b   1.000
_cell.length_c   1.000
_cell.angle_alpha   90.00
_cell.angle_beta   90.00
_cell.angle_gamma   90.00
#
_symmetry.space_group_name_H-M   'P 1'
#
loop_
_entity.id
_entity.type
_entity.pdbx_description
1 polymer ?
#
loop_
_entity_poly.entity_id
_entity_poly.type
_entity_poly.pdbx_seq_one_letter_code
_entity_poly.pdbx_strand_id
1 'polypeptide(L)' 'MLFLGLTLGLIGKVLLGTSVILVHGKITKEKRIDGIVLMEMRREQFIAFLGVLLMIVGYVLEISHFGFI' A
#
# COMPACT_ATOMS: atom_id res chain seq x y z
N MET A 1 3.65 -19.16 15.54
CA MET A 1 2.99 -17.87 15.87
C MET A 1 3.45 -16.72 14.97
N LEU A 2 4.74 -16.61 14.64
CA LEU A 2 5.27 -15.54 13.76
C LEU A 2 4.64 -15.52 12.37
N PHE A 3 4.47 -16.67 11.72
CA PHE A 3 3.86 -16.76 10.37
C PHE A 3 2.47 -16.12 10.28
N LEU A 4 1.58 -16.41 11.22
CA LEU A 4 0.24 -15.82 11.26
C LEU A 4 0.29 -14.32 11.56
N GLY A 5 1.15 -13.89 12.48
CA GLY A 5 1.34 -12.48 12.79
C GLY A 5 1.86 -11.66 11.61
N LEU A 6 2.79 -12.23 10.83
CA LEU A 6 3.33 -11.60 9.63
C LEU A 6 2.32 -11.55 8.49
N THR A 7 1.56 -12.63 8.30
CA THR A 7 0.52 -12.70 7.27
C THR A 7 -0.63 -11.74 7.57
N LEU A 8 -1.12 -11.70 8.82
CA LEU A 8 -2.11 -10.72 9.26
C LEU A 8 -1.57 -9.29 9.19
N GLY A 9 -0.30 -9.07 9.53
CA GLY A 9 0.37 -7.79 9.41
C GLY A 9 0.45 -7.30 7.96
N LEU A 10 0.80 -8.17 7.02
CA LEU A 10 0.81 -7.86 5.60
C LEU A 10 -0.59 -7.53 5.09
N ILE A 11 -1.59 -8.36 5.42
CA ILE A 11 -2.99 -8.14 5.01
C ILE A 11 -3.51 -6.80 5.54
N GLY A 12 -3.26 -6.47 6.81
CA GLY A 12 -3.66 -5.19 7.39
C GLY A 12 -3.00 -3.99 6.70
N LYS A 13 -1.71 -4.10 6.36
CA LYS A 13 -0.97 -3.07 5.64
C LYS A 13 -1.45 -2.89 4.20
N VAL A 14 -1.74 -3.99 3.49
CA VAL A 14 -2.32 -3.96 2.14
C VAL A 14 -3.68 -3.29 2.17
N LEU A 15 -4.55 -3.65 3.13
CA LEU A 15 -5.88 -3.04 3.30
C LEU A 15 -5.80 -1.53 3.54
N LEU A 16 -4.88 -1.08 4.40
CA LEU A 16 -4.62 0.35 4.63
C LEU A 16 -4.15 1.04 3.34
N GLY A 17 -3.17 0.47 2.64
CA GLY A 17 -2.67 1.00 1.38
C GLY A 17 -3.77 1.13 0.32
N THR A 18 -4.58 0.08 0.15
CA THR A 18 -5.71 0.12 -0.79
C THR A 18 -6.78 1.13 -0.38
N SER A 19 -7.09 1.27 0.92
CA SER A 19 -8.09 2.24 1.40
C SER A 19 -7.66 3.68 1.10
N VAL A 20 -6.38 4.01 1.32
CA VAL A 20 -5.82 5.33 1.00
C VAL A 20 -5.89 5.60 -0.50
N ILE A 21 -5.53 4.62 -1.34
CA ILE A 21 -5.61 4.72 -2.80
C ILE A 21 -7.07 4.92 -3.28
N LEU A 22 -8.02 4.19 -2.69
CA LEU A 22 -9.44 4.26 -3.06
C LEU A 22 -10.05 5.63 -2.77
N VAL A 23 -9.74 6.19 -1.59
CA VAL A 23 -10.18 7.54 -1.20
C VAL A 23 -9.59 8.59 -2.14
N HIS A 24 -8.29 8.50 -2.46
CA HIS A 24 -7.62 9.41 -3.39
C HIS A 24 -8.21 9.36 -4.80
N GLY A 25 -8.53 8.16 -5.30
CA GLY A 25 -9.17 7.99 -6.60
C GLY A 25 -10.58 8.61 -6.65
N LYS A 26 -11.32 8.59 -5.54
CA LYS A 26 -12.65 9.21 -5.42
C LYS A 26 -12.56 10.73 -5.42
N ILE A 27 -11.61 11.28 -4.65
CA ILE A 27 -11.32 12.72 -4.55
C ILE A 27 -10.82 13.27 -5.89
N THR A 28 -9.97 12.53 -6.61
CA THR A 28 -9.44 12.94 -7.93
C THR A 28 -10.54 13.08 -8.99
N LYS A 29 -11.64 12.32 -8.89
CA LYS A 29 -12.79 12.44 -9.80
C LYS A 29 -13.67 13.65 -9.50
N GLU A 30 -13.49 14.28 -8.35
CA GLU A 30 -14.26 15.43 -7.93
C GLU A 30 -13.67 16.70 -8.56
N LYS A 31 -14.34 17.22 -9.61
CA LYS A 31 -13.85 18.33 -10.46
C LYS A 31 -13.69 19.70 -9.75
N ARG A 32 -13.86 19.77 -8.43
CA ARG A 32 -13.71 20.99 -7.64
C ARG A 32 -12.29 21.22 -7.11
N ILE A 33 -11.38 20.27 -7.33
CA ILE A 33 -10.03 20.30 -6.76
C ILE A 33 -9.02 20.88 -7.77
N ASP A 34 -8.16 21.76 -7.29
CA ASP A 34 -7.08 22.41 -8.04
C ASP A 34 -6.14 21.37 -8.68
N GLY A 35 -5.71 21.62 -9.91
CA GLY A 35 -4.80 20.75 -10.66
C GLY A 35 -3.46 20.53 -9.96
N ILE A 36 -2.98 21.51 -9.18
CA ILE A 36 -1.75 21.37 -8.38
C ILE A 36 -1.94 20.29 -7.31
N VAL A 37 -3.10 20.30 -6.63
CA VAL A 37 -3.44 19.31 -5.61
C VAL A 37 -3.58 17.92 -6.23
N LEU A 38 -4.19 17.81 -7.41
CA LEU A 38 -4.29 16.54 -8.14
C LEU A 38 -2.93 15.98 -8.58
N MET A 39 -1.94 16.85 -8.83
CA MET A 39 -0.58 16.42 -9.17
C MET A 39 0.16 15.89 -7.94
N GLU A 40 0.10 16.61 -6.82
CA GLU A 40 0.70 16.17 -5.55
C GLU A 40 0.04 14.88 -5.04
N MET A 41 -1.28 14.76 -5.13
CA MET A 41 -2.02 13.55 -4.77
C MET A 41 -1.59 12.33 -5.59
N ARG A 42 -1.32 12.49 -6.90
CA ARG A 42 -0.81 11.40 -7.75
C ARG A 42 0.57 10.93 -7.31
N ARG A 43 1.44 11.88 -6.95
CA ARG A 43 2.78 11.59 -6.46
C ARG A 43 2.72 10.86 -5.12
N GLU A 44 1.83 11.26 -4.23
CA GLU A 44 1.58 10.60 -2.95
C GLU A 44 1.01 9.18 -3.14
N GLN A 45 0.06 9.00 -4.07
CA GLN A 45 -0.47 7.69 -4.43
C GLN A 45 0.62 6.74 -4.96
N PHE A 46 1.58 7.26 -5.74
CA PHE A 46 2.71 6.47 -6.22
C PHE A 46 3.64 6.04 -5.07
N ILE A 47 3.90 6.92 -4.09
CA ILE A 47 4.68 6.58 -2.89
C ILE A 47 3.95 5.52 -2.06
N ALA A 48 2.63 5.65 -1.88
CA ALA A 48 1.82 4.66 -1.17
C ALA A 48 1.86 3.29 -1.88
N PHE A 49 1.73 3.27 -3.20
CA PHE A 49 1.84 2.05 -3.99
C PHE A 49 3.22 1.40 -3.87
N LEU A 50 4.29 2.20 -3.95
CA LEU A 50 5.66 1.73 -3.77
C LEU A 50 5.87 1.12 -2.37
N GLY A 51 5.30 1.75 -1.33
CA GLY A 51 5.29 1.22 0.03
C GLY A 51 4.60 -0.14 0.12
N VAL A 52 3.44 -0.31 -0.52
CA VAL A 52 2.75 -1.61 -0.59
C VAL A 52 3.62 -2.67 -1.28
N LEU A 53 4.30 -2.31 -2.37
CA LEU A 53 5.21 -3.19 -3.09
C LEU A 53 6.38 -3.64 -2.21
N LEU A 54 7.04 -2.71 -1.51
CA LEU A 54 8.11 -3.03 -0.57
C LEU A 54 7.64 -3.98 0.55
N MET A 55 6.41 -3.80 1.04
CA MET A 55 5.86 -4.68 2.08
C MET A 55 5.64 -6.11 1.57
N ILE A 56 5.17 -6.28 0.34
CA ILE A 56 5.04 -7.60 -0.30
C ILE A 56 6.41 -8.27 -0.44
N VAL A 57 7.42 -7.53 -0.93
CA VAL A 57 8.78 -8.05 -1.08
C VAL A 57 9.37 -8.45 0.27
N GLY A 58 9.16 -7.64 1.32
CA GLY A 58 9.59 -7.95 2.68
C GLY A 58 9.00 -9.26 3.20
N TYR A 59 7.71 -9.50 2.96
CA TYR A 59 7.05 -10.75 3.34
C TYR A 59 7.61 -11.97 2.60
N VAL A 60 7.89 -11.85 1.29
CA VAL A 60 8.51 -12.92 0.50
C VAL A 60 9.92 -13.25 1.02
N LEU A 61 10.71 -12.23 1.33
CA LEU A 61 12.03 -12.40 1.93
C LEU A 61 11.96 -13.08 3.29
N GLU A 62 10.98 -12.72 4.12
CA GLU A 62 10.75 -13.35 5.42
C GLU A 62 10.37 -14.82 5.29
N ILE A 63 9.46 -15.19 4.37
CA ILE A 63 9.12 -16.59 4.11
C ILE A 63 10.35 -17.38 3.67
N SER A 64 11.15 -16.81 2.76
CA SER A 64 12.38 -17.44 2.28
C SER A 64 13.42 -17.61 3.39
N HIS A 65 13.53 -16.65 4.31
CA HIS A 65 14.48 -16.70 5.43
C HIS A 65 14.02 -17.69 6.53
N PHE A 66 12.72 -17.75 6.82
CA PHE A 66 12.17 -18.69 7.81
C PHE A 66 12.07 -20.14 7.30
N GLY A 67 12.50 -20.43 6.06
CA GLY A 67 12.69 -21.81 5.59
C GLY A 67 11.39 -22.58 5.34
N PHE A 68 10.32 -21.90 4.92
CA PHE A 68 9.09 -22.57 4.43
C PHE A 68 9.20 -22.97 2.94
N ILE A 69 10.40 -23.35 2.50
CA ILE A 69 10.72 -23.95 1.20
C ILE A 69 11.68 -25.11 1.45
#